data_AF-A0A3B9J835-F1
#
_entry.id   AF-A0A3B9J835-F1
#
_cell.length_a   1.000
_cell.length_b   1.000
_cell.length_c   1.000
_cell.angle_alpha   90.00
_cell.angle_beta   90.00
_cell.angle_gamma   90.00
#
_symmetry.space_group_name_H-M   'P 1'
#
loop_
_entity.id
_entity.type
_entity.pdbx_description
1 polymer ?
#
loop_
_entity_poly.entity_id
_entity_poly.type
_entity_poly.pdbx_seq_one_letter_code
_entity_poly.pdbx_strand_id
1 'polypeptide(L)'
;MADSVLQNYPESKWKWHYEHGLVVQAIAAIGESRFQDVDRAWVDRFVTADGEIRTYRVGEFNLDQINPGKLLFSVYRRTGDERYAAAIRLLRKQMREQPRTPSGGYWH
;
A
#
# COMPACT_ATOMS: atom_id res chain seq x y z
N MET A 1 22.25 1.90 3.14
CA MET A 1 21.07 2.78 3.34
C MET A 1 19.87 1.98 3.83
N ALA A 2 19.40 0.96 3.09
CA ALA A 2 18.23 0.15 3.47
C ALA A 2 18.28 -0.42 4.90
N ASP A 3 19.43 -0.97 5.32
CA ASP A 3 19.60 -1.51 6.67
C ASP A 3 19.39 -0.45 7.77
N SER A 4 19.96 0.74 7.57
CA SER A 4 19.80 1.86 8.50
C SER A 4 18.35 2.34 8.55
N VAL A 5 17.66 2.36 7.40
CA VAL A 5 16.23 2.69 7.33
C VAL A 5 15.41 1.67 8.12
N LEU A 6 15.59 0.37 7.90
CA LEU A 6 14.86 -0.69 8.60
C LEU A 6 15.11 -0.67 10.12
N GLN A 7 16.36 -0.45 10.54
CA GLN A 7 16.71 -0.32 11.96
C GLN A 7 16.00 0.87 12.64
N ASN A 8 15.79 1.98 11.91
CA ASN A 8 15.16 3.19 12.44
C ASN A 8 13.66 3.30 12.17
N TYR A 9 13.10 2.33 11.44
CA TYR A 9 11.72 2.29 11.00
C TYR A 9 11.03 0.97 11.42
N PRO A 10 10.92 0.72 12.74
CA PRO A 10 10.25 -0.47 13.26
C PRO A 10 8.75 -0.45 12.95
N GLU A 11 8.10 -1.61 13.07
CA GLU A 11 6.67 -1.80 12.79
C GLU A 11 5.76 -0.79 13.52
N SER A 12 6.13 -0.36 14.73
CA SER A 12 5.37 0.65 15.49
C SER A 12 5.25 2.01 14.81
N LYS A 13 6.11 2.30 13.82
CA LYS A 13 6.07 3.52 13.00
C LYS A 13 5.35 3.34 11.67
N TRP A 14 4.88 2.14 11.36
CA TRP A 14 4.20 1.87 10.09
C TRP A 14 2.84 2.53 10.06
N LYS A 15 2.52 3.19 8.94
CA LYS A 15 1.18 3.73 8.66
C LYS A 15 0.84 3.50 7.20
N TRP A 16 -0.43 3.24 6.91
CA TRP A 16 -0.93 3.28 5.54
C TRP A 16 -0.92 4.74 5.06
N HIS A 17 0.13 5.12 4.32
CA HIS A 17 0.31 6.44 3.68
C HIS A 17 1.45 6.37 2.64
N TYR A 18 1.48 7.29 1.67
CA TYR A 18 2.33 7.17 0.48
C TYR A 18 3.83 7.05 0.78
N GLU A 19 4.36 7.78 1.75
CA GLU A 19 5.78 7.81 2.12
C GLU A 19 6.24 6.47 2.67
N HIS A 20 5.38 5.81 3.45
CA HIS A 20 5.65 4.51 4.02
C HIS A 20 5.60 3.43 2.93
N GLY A 21 4.59 3.49 2.05
CA GLY A 21 4.52 2.62 0.88
C GLY A 21 5.73 2.79 -0.04
N LEU A 22 6.21 4.02 -0.24
CA LEU A 22 7.39 4.32 -1.06
C LEU A 22 8.67 3.71 -0.46
N VAL A 23 8.90 3.88 0.84
CA VAL A 23 10.09 3.32 1.52
C VAL A 23 10.10 1.80 1.40
N VAL A 24 8.97 1.14 1.66
CA VAL A 24 8.85 -0.32 1.55
C VAL A 24 9.06 -0.78 0.11
N GLN A 25 8.50 -0.06 -0.86
CA GLN A 25 8.68 -0.35 -2.29
C GLN A 25 10.15 -0.24 -2.69
N ALA A 26 10.87 0.78 -2.22
CA ALA A 26 12.28 0.97 -2.50
C ALA A 26 13.15 -0.16 -1.92
N ILE A 27 12.83 -0.63 -0.69
CA ILE A 27 13.55 -1.74 -0.06
C ILE A 27 13.27 -3.06 -0.79
N ALA A 28 12.01 -3.34 -1.14
CA ALA A 28 11.64 -4.53 -1.89
C ALA A 28 12.31 -4.58 -3.28
N ALA A 29 12.49 -3.42 -3.92
CA ALA A 29 13.15 -3.31 -5.23
C ALA A 29 14.65 -3.64 -5.21
N ILE A 30 15.30 -3.73 -4.04
CA ILE A 30 16.71 -4.13 -3.92
C ILE A 30 16.90 -5.58 -4.38
N GLY A 31 15.90 -6.45 -4.20
CA GLY A 31 15.93 -7.83 -4.71
C GLY A 31 16.84 -8.81 -3.95
N GLU A 32 17.49 -8.38 -2.87
CA GLU A 32 18.25 -9.27 -1.99
C GLU A 32 17.33 -10.16 -1.16
N SER A 33 17.76 -11.40 -0.89
CA SER A 33 16.98 -12.42 -0.17
C SER A 33 16.44 -11.93 1.18
N ARG A 34 17.24 -11.16 1.92
CA ARG A 34 16.86 -10.58 3.23
C ARG A 34 15.71 -9.57 3.18
N PHE A 35 15.31 -9.08 1.99
CA PHE A 35 14.22 -8.12 1.83
C PHE A 35 12.99 -8.70 1.11
N GLN A 36 13.00 -9.97 0.73
CA GLN A 36 11.98 -10.56 -0.15
C GLN A 36 10.54 -10.49 0.40
N ASP A 37 10.38 -10.41 1.71
CA ASP A 37 9.07 -10.39 2.38
C ASP A 37 8.74 -9.06 3.07
N VAL A 38 9.56 -8.01 2.90
CA VAL A 38 9.34 -6.72 3.59
C VAL A 38 8.00 -6.07 3.21
N ASP A 39 7.62 -6.17 1.94
CA ASP A 39 6.36 -5.66 1.40
C ASP A 39 5.16 -6.48 1.90
N ARG A 40 5.29 -7.81 1.97
CA ARG A 40 4.25 -8.68 2.53
C ARG A 40 4.03 -8.41 4.00
N ALA A 41 5.10 -8.37 4.81
CA ALA A 41 5.01 -8.09 6.24
C ALA A 41 4.30 -6.74 6.50
N TRP A 42 4.65 -5.72 5.71
CA TRP A 42 4.02 -4.41 5.80
C TRP A 42 2.56 -4.44 5.36
N VAL A 43 2.23 -5.06 4.23
CA VAL A 43 0.84 -5.16 3.74
C VAL A 43 -0.05 -5.94 4.72
N ASP A 44 0.45 -7.05 5.29
CA ASP A 44 -0.28 -7.88 6.25
C ASP A 44 -0.66 -7.12 7.52
N ARG A 45 0.11 -6.09 7.88
CA ARG A 45 -0.21 -5.22 9.01
C ARG A 45 -1.46 -4.37 8.79
N PHE A 46 -1.80 -4.06 7.54
CA PHE A 46 -2.90 -3.16 7.17
C PHE A 46 -4.09 -3.86 6.54
N VAL A 47 -3.87 -4.89 5.72
CA VAL A 47 -4.95 -5.59 5.00
C VAL A 47 -5.59 -6.64 5.91
N THR A 48 -6.89 -6.50 6.16
CA THR A 48 -7.66 -7.45 6.96
C THR A 48 -7.99 -8.72 6.15
N ALA A 49 -8.55 -9.73 6.81
CA ALA A 49 -8.99 -10.96 6.15
C ALA A 49 -10.03 -10.72 5.05
N ASP A 50 -10.88 -9.71 5.23
CA ASP A 50 -11.94 -9.35 4.26
C ASP A 50 -11.46 -8.41 3.15
N GLY A 51 -10.17 -8.03 3.16
CA GLY A 51 -9.59 -7.11 2.18
C GLY A 51 -9.83 -5.63 2.46
N GLU A 52 -10.36 -5.28 3.64
CA GLU A 52 -10.37 -3.91 4.14
C GLU A 52 -8.95 -3.45 4.49
N ILE A 53 -8.72 -2.14 4.46
CA ILE A 53 -7.43 -1.54 4.80
C ILE A 53 -7.61 -0.76 6.10
N ARG A 54 -6.86 -1.14 7.13
CA ARG A 54 -6.84 -0.41 8.41
C ARG A 54 -6.49 1.06 8.16
N THR A 55 -7.14 1.95 8.92
CA THR A 55 -6.97 3.41 8.86
C THR A 55 -7.33 4.08 7.52
N TYR A 56 -7.79 3.33 6.53
CA TYR A 56 -8.23 3.85 5.23
C TYR A 56 -9.75 4.06 5.23
N ARG A 57 -10.19 5.18 4.64
CA ARG A 57 -11.62 5.50 4.49
C ARG A 57 -11.88 6.04 3.09
N VAL A 58 -12.66 5.30 2.31
CA VAL A 58 -12.97 5.65 0.90
C VAL A 58 -13.56 7.07 0.77
N GLY A 59 -14.40 7.48 1.72
CA GLY A 59 -15.08 8.80 1.67
C GLY A 59 -14.18 10.01 1.93
N GLU A 60 -12.94 9.81 2.38
CA GLU A 60 -11.98 10.92 2.51
C GLU A 60 -11.40 11.34 1.16
N PHE A 61 -11.50 10.48 0.13
CA PHE A 61 -10.96 10.72 -1.21
C PHE A 61 -9.50 11.21 -1.23
N ASN A 62 -8.70 10.84 -0.23
CA ASN A 62 -7.30 11.23 -0.17
C ASN A 62 -6.47 10.38 -1.16
N LEU A 63 -5.85 11.02 -2.16
CA LEU A 63 -5.03 10.30 -3.14
C LEU A 63 -3.73 9.72 -2.58
N ASP A 64 -3.20 10.27 -1.49
CA ASP A 64 -1.99 9.77 -0.83
C ASP A 64 -2.17 8.33 -0.33
N GLN A 65 -3.41 7.97 0.02
CA GLN A 65 -3.77 6.64 0.47
C GLN A 65 -3.80 5.59 -0.65
N ILE A 66 -3.72 6.01 -1.92
CA ILE A 66 -3.72 5.10 -3.07
C ILE A 66 -2.32 4.54 -3.35
N ASN A 67 -1.28 5.35 -3.16
CA ASN A 67 0.09 4.98 -3.56
C ASN A 67 0.60 3.68 -2.92
N PRO A 68 0.38 3.39 -1.61
CA PRO A 68 0.81 2.14 -1.00
C PRO A 68 0.18 0.89 -1.62
N GLY A 69 -0.97 1.04 -2.30
CA GLY A 69 -1.65 -0.02 -3.03
C GLY A 69 -0.80 -0.69 -4.11
N LYS A 70 0.28 -0.06 -4.57
CA LYS A 70 1.22 -0.66 -5.53
C LYS A 70 1.88 -1.94 -4.99
N LEU A 71 2.12 -2.01 -3.68
CA LEU A 71 2.72 -3.19 -3.03
C LEU A 71 1.81 -4.42 -3.13
N LEU A 72 0.48 -4.22 -3.08
CA LEU A 72 -0.52 -5.29 -3.12
C LEU A 72 -0.40 -6.16 -4.36
N PHE A 73 -0.04 -5.59 -5.51
CA PHE A 73 0.08 -6.35 -6.76
C PHE A 73 1.22 -7.37 -6.71
N SER A 74 2.36 -7.00 -6.13
CA SER A 74 3.49 -7.92 -5.98
C SER A 74 3.16 -9.03 -5.00
N VAL A 75 2.61 -8.68 -3.84
CA VAL A 75 2.24 -9.63 -2.80
C VAL A 75 1.15 -10.59 -3.32
N TYR A 76 0.12 -10.09 -4.00
CA TYR A 76 -0.91 -10.92 -4.61
C TYR A 76 -0.35 -11.90 -5.64
N ARG A 77 0.54 -11.45 -6.55
CA ARG A 77 1.17 -12.34 -7.53
C ARG A 77 1.98 -13.46 -6.90
N ARG A 78 2.65 -13.21 -5.76
CA ARG A 78 3.46 -14.22 -5.07
C ARG A 78 2.63 -15.20 -4.24
N THR A 79 1.48 -14.77 -3.72
CA THR A 79 0.71 -15.54 -2.73
C THR A 79 -0.60 -16.12 -3.26
N GLY A 80 -1.22 -15.48 -4.25
CA GLY A 80 -2.58 -15.82 -4.71
C GLY A 80 -3.68 -15.50 -3.69
N ASP A 81 -3.38 -14.81 -2.60
CA ASP A 81 -4.34 -14.56 -1.52
C ASP A 81 -5.35 -13.45 -1.90
N GLU A 82 -6.63 -13.84 -2.00
CA GLU A 82 -7.72 -12.99 -2.49
C GLU A 82 -7.95 -11.73 -1.65
N ARG A 83 -7.53 -11.69 -0.38
CA ARG A 83 -7.68 -10.47 0.43
C ARG A 83 -6.91 -9.28 -0.14
N TYR A 84 -5.77 -9.54 -0.79
CA TYR A 84 -5.02 -8.48 -1.47
C TYR A 84 -5.73 -8.02 -2.75
N ALA A 85 -6.38 -8.92 -3.48
CA ALA A 85 -7.21 -8.56 -4.63
C ALA A 85 -8.43 -7.73 -4.20
N ALA A 86 -9.06 -8.07 -3.08
CA ALA A 86 -10.13 -7.29 -2.49
C ALA A 86 -9.65 -5.87 -2.10
N ALA A 87 -8.50 -5.73 -1.45
CA ALA A 87 -7.89 -4.42 -1.15
C ALA A 87 -7.58 -3.60 -2.43
N ILE A 88 -7.09 -4.24 -3.50
CA ILE A 88 -6.89 -3.59 -4.80
C ILE A 88 -8.22 -3.07 -5.37
N ARG A 89 -9.28 -3.88 -5.32
CA ARG A 89 -10.62 -3.49 -5.79
C ARG A 89 -11.19 -2.33 -4.97
N LEU A 90 -10.94 -2.30 -3.66
CA LEU A 90 -11.30 -1.21 -2.76
C LEU A 90 -10.64 0.12 -3.17
N LEU A 91 -9.31 0.14 -3.34
CA LEU A 91 -8.58 1.33 -3.80
C LEU A 91 -9.02 1.75 -5.21
N ARG A 92 -9.28 0.78 -6.10
CA ARG A 92 -9.78 1.06 -7.45
C ARG A 92 -11.17 1.70 -7.43
N LYS A 93 -12.01 1.36 -6.44
CA LYS A 93 -13.33 1.97 -6.24
C LYS A 93 -13.18 3.46 -5.96
N GLN A 94 -12.32 3.87 -5.02
CA GLN A 94 -12.02 5.29 -4.80
C GLN A 94 -11.60 5.96 -6.11
N MET A 95 -10.67 5.39 -6.89
CA MET A 95 -10.24 5.99 -8.16
C MET A 95 -11.36 6.16 -9.21
N ARG A 96 -12.47 5.40 -9.11
CA ARG A 96 -13.66 5.61 -9.96
C ARG A 96 -14.54 6.74 -9.43
N GLU A 97 -14.66 6.83 -8.11
CA GLU A 97 -15.55 7.76 -7.40
C GLU A 97 -14.85 9.10 -7.04
N GLN A 98 -13.54 9.18 -7.23
CA GLN A 98 -12.69 10.33 -6.90
C GLN A 98 -13.21 11.60 -7.60
N PRO A 99 -13.44 12.69 -6.86
CA PRO A 99 -13.82 13.98 -7.44
C PRO A 99 -12.81 14.45 -8.48
N ARG A 100 -13.31 15.12 -9.51
CA ARG A 100 -12.50 15.60 -10.63
C ARG A 100 -12.73 17.07 -10.93
N THR A 101 -11.70 17.73 -11.44
CA THR A 101 -11.83 19.05 -12.07
C THR A 101 -12.71 18.94 -13.33
N PRO A 102 -13.23 20.07 -13.85
CA PRO A 102 -13.95 20.07 -15.13
C PRO A 102 -13.15 19.49 -16.31
N SER A 103 -11.81 19.54 -16.24
CA SER A 103 -10.89 18.94 -17.23
C SER A 103 -10.57 17.46 -16.98
N GLY A 104 -11.13 16.85 -15.94
CA GLY A 104 -11.02 15.41 -15.65
C GLY A 104 -9.86 15.00 -14.75
N GLY A 105 -9.04 15.96 -14.27
CA GLY A 105 -7.97 15.70 -13.30
C GLY A 105 -8.53 15.39 -11.92
N TYR A 106 -7.93 14.46 -11.17
CA TYR A 106 -8.37 14.16 -9.81
C TYR A 106 -8.15 15.34 -8.87
N TRP A 107 -9.09 15.56 -7.97
CA TRP A 107 -8.83 16.38 -6.79
C TRP A 107 -7.87 15.62 -5.87
N HIS A 108 -6.98 16.37 -5.23
CA HIS A 108 -5.99 15.81 -4.33
C HIS A 108 -6.62 15.31 -3.03
#